data_AF-A0AAP2FLR3-F1
#
_entry.id   AF-A0AAP2FLR3-F1
#
_cell.length_a   1.000
_cell.length_b   1.000
_cell.length_c   1.000
_cell.angle_alpha   90.00
_cell.angle_beta   90.00
_cell.angle_gamma   90.00
#
_symmetry.space_group_name_H-M   'P 1'
#
loop_
_entity.id
_entity.type
_entity.pdbx_description
1 polymer ?
#
loop_
_entity_poly.entity_id
_entity_poly.type
_entity_poly.pdbx_seq_one_letter_code
_entity_poly.pdbx_strand_id
1 'polypeptide(L)'
;MTPHRTYDYQPDECEAIASFEAKGVMRTCAELEALSNTAQQRLAECFQQNNSIPVGFTAIDFLNETERHNHHILRLSLTLCVDERKEAHARILARRESMKLRRQGALP
;
A
#
# COMPACT_ATOMS: atom_id res chain seq x y z
N MET A 1 -10.05 4.25 21.21
CA MET A 1 -10.57 4.16 19.85
C MET A 1 -11.63 5.23 19.69
N THR A 2 -11.37 6.27 18.91
CA THR A 2 -12.38 7.29 18.59
C THR A 2 -13.44 6.66 17.69
N PRO A 3 -14.73 6.82 18.00
CA PRO A 3 -15.80 6.26 17.18
C PRO A 3 -15.76 6.94 15.81
N HIS A 4 -15.62 6.15 14.74
CA HIS A 4 -15.68 6.66 13.37
C HIS A 4 -17.08 7.28 13.16
N ARG A 5 -17.13 8.59 12.92
CA ARG A 5 -18.33 9.26 12.38
C ARG A 5 -18.74 8.50 11.12
N THR A 6 -20.04 8.22 10.99
CA THR A 6 -20.65 7.62 9.81
C THR A 6 -20.43 8.54 8.61
N TYR A 7 -19.29 8.37 7.94
CA TYR A 7 -19.14 8.75 6.55
C TYR A 7 -19.94 7.73 5.73
N ASP A 8 -20.72 8.20 4.75
CA ASP A 8 -21.40 7.35 3.77
C ASP A 8 -20.35 6.69 2.87
N TYR A 9 -19.63 5.72 3.41
CA TYR A 9 -18.61 4.99 2.69
C TYR A 9 -19.25 4.23 1.52
N GLN A 10 -18.63 4.34 0.35
CA GLN A 10 -18.95 3.52 -0.80
C GLN A 10 -18.67 2.04 -0.47
N PRO A 11 -19.32 1.08 -1.15
CA PRO A 11 -19.11 -0.35 -0.91
C PRO A 11 -17.63 -0.77 -0.91
N ASP A 12 -16.84 -0.26 -1.85
CA ASP A 12 -15.41 -0.56 -1.96
C ASP A 12 -14.59 0.01 -0.79
N GLU A 13 -15.00 1.15 -0.23
CA GLU A 13 -14.36 1.73 0.94
C GLU A 13 -14.63 0.88 2.20
N CYS A 14 -15.86 0.37 2.34
CA CYS A 14 -16.20 -0.59 3.39
C CYS A 14 -15.39 -1.89 3.26
N GLU A 15 -15.26 -2.43 2.04
CA GLU A 15 -14.45 -3.62 1.77
C GLU A 15 -12.97 -3.38 2.07
N ALA A 16 -12.43 -2.23 1.65
CA ALA A 16 -11.06 -1.83 1.89
C ALA A 16 -10.75 -1.73 3.40
N ILE A 17 -11.62 -1.08 4.18
CA ILE A 17 -11.46 -0.97 5.63
C ILE A 17 -11.49 -2.36 6.27
N ALA A 18 -12.48 -3.20 5.96
CA ALA A 18 -12.59 -4.55 6.50
C ALA A 18 -11.37 -5.43 6.16
N SER A 19 -10.88 -5.33 4.92
CA SER A 19 -9.67 -6.03 4.45
C SER A 19 -8.42 -5.60 5.24
N PHE A 20 -8.27 -4.29 5.50
CA PHE A 20 -7.16 -3.76 6.27
C PHE A 20 -7.22 -4.16 7.74
N GLU A 21 -8.40 -4.12 8.38
CA GLU A 21 -8.59 -4.55 9.77
C GLU A 21 -8.21 -6.02 9.96
N ALA A 22 -8.51 -6.88 8.98
CA ALA A 22 -8.16 -8.30 9.03
C ALA A 22 -6.67 -8.59 8.78
N LYS A 23 -6.02 -7.83 7.88
CA LYS A 23 -4.65 -8.12 7.42
C LYS A 23 -3.58 -7.31 8.14
N GLY A 24 -3.88 -6.07 8.48
CA GLY A 24 -2.92 -5.07 8.97
C GLY A 24 -1.97 -4.56 7.88
N VAL A 25 -1.30 -3.43 8.18
CA VAL A 25 -0.49 -2.67 7.21
C VAL A 25 0.58 -3.52 6.49
N MET A 26 1.33 -4.34 7.22
CA MET A 26 2.45 -5.10 6.65
C MET A 26 1.99 -6.10 5.61
N ARG A 27 0.91 -6.83 5.89
CA ARG A 27 0.38 -7.84 4.98
C ARG A 27 -0.32 -7.19 3.79
N THR A 28 -1.05 -6.10 4.01
CA THR A 28 -1.66 -5.31 2.92
C THR A 28 -0.59 -4.82 1.94
N CYS A 29 0.52 -4.27 2.43
CA CYS A 29 1.64 -3.86 1.58
C CYS A 29 2.26 -5.03 0.82
N ALA A 30 2.51 -6.16 1.49
CA ALA A 30 3.12 -7.33 0.86
C ALA A 30 2.23 -7.93 -0.25
N GLU A 31 0.92 -8.03 -0.02
CA GLU A 31 -0.03 -8.51 -1.03
C GLU A 31 -0.14 -7.55 -2.22
N LEU A 32 -0.13 -6.23 -1.96
CA LEU A 32 -0.14 -5.22 -3.02
C LEU A 32 1.13 -5.26 -3.87
N GLU A 33 2.29 -5.44 -3.24
CA GLU A 33 3.58 -5.59 -3.92
C GLU A 33 3.61 -6.86 -4.79
N ALA A 34 3.09 -7.98 -4.29
CA ALA A 34 3.02 -9.23 -5.05
C ALA A 34 2.16 -9.08 -6.33
N LEU A 35 1.01 -8.40 -6.24
CA LEU A 35 0.17 -8.09 -7.41
C LEU A 35 0.88 -7.15 -8.38
N SER A 36 1.57 -6.14 -7.87
CA SER A 36 2.35 -5.21 -8.70
C SER A 36 3.44 -5.95 -9.47
N ASN A 37 4.21 -6.81 -8.79
CA ASN A 37 5.26 -7.61 -9.42
C ASN A 37 4.70 -8.55 -10.50
N THR A 38 3.55 -9.17 -10.25
CA THR A 38 2.84 -10.00 -11.24
C THR A 38 2.46 -9.17 -12.47
N ALA A 39 1.93 -7.97 -12.25
CA ALA A 39 1.57 -7.03 -13.31
C ALA A 39 2.80 -6.62 -14.16
N GLN A 40 3.91 -6.28 -13.49
CA GLN A 40 5.17 -5.93 -14.16
C GLN A 40 5.75 -7.09 -14.96
N GLN A 41 5.71 -8.32 -14.42
CA GLN A 41 6.20 -9.50 -15.12
C GLN A 41 5.43 -9.73 -16.42
N ARG A 42 4.10 -9.69 -16.38
CA ARG A 42 3.27 -9.88 -17.58
C ARG A 42 3.44 -8.78 -18.63
N LEU A 43 3.65 -7.54 -18.18
CA LEU A 43 4.01 -6.43 -19.07
C LEU A 43 5.36 -6.70 -19.77
N ALA A 44 6.36 -7.19 -19.03
CA ALA A 44 7.67 -7.52 -19.57
C ALA A 44 7.58 -8.68 -20.59
N GLU A 45 6.80 -9.72 -20.29
CA GLU A 45 6.53 -10.83 -21.21
C GLU A 45 5.87 -10.33 -22.51
N CYS A 46 4.88 -9.43 -22.41
CA CYS A 46 4.25 -8.80 -23.57
C CYS A 46 5.26 -8.02 -24.42
N PHE A 47 6.13 -7.24 -23.79
CA PHE A 47 7.17 -6.50 -24.48
C PHE A 47 8.18 -7.43 -25.17
N GLN A 48 8.59 -8.52 -24.52
CA GLN A 48 9.49 -9.51 -25.11
C GLN A 48 8.89 -10.20 -26.34
N GLN A 49 7.59 -10.49 -26.32
CA GLN A 49 6.90 -11.16 -27.43
C GLN A 49 6.64 -10.23 -28.61
N ASN A 50 6.28 -8.96 -28.35
CA ASN A 50 5.78 -8.04 -29.36
C ASN A 50 6.78 -6.93 -29.73
N ASN A 51 7.94 -6.89 -29.07
CA ASN A 51 8.94 -5.82 -29.15
C ASN A 51 8.34 -4.40 -28.96
N SER A 52 7.21 -4.33 -28.24
CA SER A 52 6.41 -3.12 -28.04
C SER A 52 5.40 -3.35 -26.93
N ILE A 53 4.94 -2.26 -26.32
CA ILE A 53 3.80 -2.23 -25.40
C ILE A 53 2.67 -1.46 -26.10
N PRO A 54 1.42 -1.95 -26.07
CA PRO A 54 0.28 -1.21 -26.60
C PRO A 54 0.18 0.20 -26.01
N VAL A 55 -0.09 1.20 -26.85
CA VAL A 55 -0.20 2.59 -26.42
C VAL A 55 -1.35 2.73 -25.41
N GLY A 56 -1.07 3.41 -24.29
CA GLY A 56 -2.05 3.65 -23.24
C GLY A 56 -2.19 2.51 -22.21
N PHE A 57 -1.48 1.39 -22.39
CA PHE A 57 -1.48 0.30 -21.42
C PHE A 57 -0.38 0.50 -20.38
N THR A 58 -0.72 0.20 -19.13
CA THR A 58 0.16 0.14 -17.98
C THR A 58 0.27 -1.31 -17.49
N ALA A 59 1.18 -1.56 -16.54
CA ALA A 59 1.30 -2.91 -15.96
C ALA A 59 -0.04 -3.42 -15.39
N ILE A 60 -0.85 -2.55 -14.76
CA ILE A 60 -2.12 -2.91 -14.12
C ILE A 60 -3.14 -3.46 -15.13
N ASP A 61 -3.05 -3.06 -16.40
CA ASP A 61 -3.93 -3.56 -17.45
C ASP A 61 -3.68 -5.03 -17.79
N PHE A 62 -2.53 -5.58 -17.40
CA PHE A 62 -2.16 -7.00 -17.53
C PHE A 62 -2.59 -7.86 -16.33
N LEU A 63 -3.25 -7.27 -15.33
CA LEU A 63 -3.96 -8.01 -14.29
C LEU A 63 -5.33 -8.45 -14.81
N ASN A 64 -5.76 -9.64 -14.37
CA ASN A 64 -7.14 -10.07 -14.58
C ASN A 64 -8.10 -9.26 -13.69
N GLU A 65 -9.41 -9.42 -13.90
CA GLU A 65 -10.44 -8.64 -13.20
C GLU A 65 -10.37 -8.78 -11.68
N THR A 66 -10.22 -10.01 -11.18
CA THR A 66 -10.10 -10.29 -9.74
C THR A 66 -8.83 -9.69 -9.14
N GLU A 67 -7.70 -9.83 -9.81
CA GLU A 67 -6.42 -9.25 -9.39
C GLU A 67 -6.49 -7.72 -9.37
N ARG A 68 -7.15 -7.11 -10.37
CA ARG A 68 -7.32 -5.67 -10.46
C ARG A 68 -8.23 -5.14 -9.37
N HIS A 69 -9.34 -5.83 -9.07
CA HIS A 69 -10.20 -5.54 -7.93
C HIS A 69 -9.42 -5.61 -6.62
N ASN A 70 -8.70 -6.71 -6.39
CA ASN A 70 -7.88 -6.87 -5.19
C ASN A 70 -6.82 -5.78 -5.06
N HIS A 71 -6.15 -5.43 -6.16
CA HIS A 71 -5.19 -4.34 -6.20
C HIS A 71 -5.85 -2.99 -5.85
N HIS A 72 -7.05 -2.72 -6.37
CA HIS A 72 -7.83 -1.53 -6.04
C HIS A 72 -8.16 -1.47 -4.54
N ILE A 73 -8.74 -2.53 -3.99
CA ILE A 73 -9.12 -2.63 -2.57
C ILE A 73 -7.91 -2.47 -1.65
N LEU A 74 -6.80 -3.15 -1.93
CA LEU A 74 -5.58 -3.05 -1.13
C LEU A 74 -5.02 -1.62 -1.14
N ARG A 75 -4.95 -0.98 -2.31
CA ARG A 75 -4.46 0.40 -2.44
C ARG A 75 -5.37 1.41 -1.76
N LEU A 76 -6.69 1.26 -1.92
CA LEU A 76 -7.69 2.09 -1.26
C LEU A 76 -7.58 1.94 0.25
N SER A 77 -7.38 0.72 0.74
CA SER A 77 -7.25 0.43 2.17
C SER A 77 -6.06 1.13 2.81
N LEU A 78 -4.91 1.15 2.14
CA LEU A 78 -3.74 1.90 2.60
C LEU A 78 -4.03 3.41 2.64
N THR A 79 -4.72 3.94 1.62
CA THR A 79 -5.07 5.36 1.52
C THR A 79 -6.01 5.80 2.64
N LEU A 80 -6.99 4.95 3.00
CA LEU A 80 -8.00 5.27 4.02
C LEU A 80 -7.49 5.03 5.45
N CYS A 81 -6.72 3.97 5.65
CA CYS A 81 -6.40 3.49 7.00
C CYS A 81 -5.00 3.91 7.49
N VAL A 82 -4.09 4.33 6.61
CA VAL A 82 -2.74 4.75 6.99
C VAL A 82 -2.66 6.27 7.06
N ASP A 83 -2.45 6.81 8.26
CA ASP A 83 -2.12 8.23 8.45
C ASP A 83 -0.61 8.44 8.23
N GLU A 84 -0.23 8.63 6.96
CA GLU A 84 1.16 8.83 6.54
C GLU A 84 1.84 9.98 7.30
N ARG A 85 1.09 11.04 7.62
CA ARG A 85 1.63 12.23 8.29
C ARG A 85 1.96 11.94 9.74
N LYS A 86 1.08 11.21 10.44
CA LYS A 86 1.32 10.77 11.81
C LYS A 86 2.50 9.79 11.89
N GLU A 87 2.60 8.85 10.95
CA GLU A 87 3.74 7.93 10.90
C GLU A 87 5.05 8.64 10.61
N ALA A 88 5.10 9.55 9.63
CA ALA A 88 6.28 10.33 9.33
C ALA A 88 6.74 11.16 10.53
N HIS A 89 5.78 11.77 11.25
CA HIS A 89 6.07 12.51 12.48
C HIS A 89 6.63 11.60 13.58
N ALA A 90 6.06 10.42 13.79
CA ALA A 90 6.56 9.43 14.74
C ALA A 90 8.00 8.99 14.42
N ARG A 91 8.32 8.74 13.13
CA ARG A 91 9.69 8.41 12.69
C ARG A 91 10.68 9.54 13.00
N ILE A 92 10.29 10.80 12.80
CA ILE A 92 11.12 11.96 13.12
C ILE A 92 11.35 12.06 14.63
N LEU A 93 10.32 11.87 15.45
CA LEU A 93 10.44 11.90 16.90
C LEU A 93 11.36 10.78 17.42
N ALA A 94 11.16 9.54 16.97
CA ALA A 94 12.02 8.41 17.31
C ALA A 94 13.49 8.68 16.94
N ARG A 95 13.73 9.27 15.76
CA ARG A 95 15.08 9.71 15.36
C ARG A 95 15.65 10.79 16.28
N ARG A 96 14.84 11.74 16.74
CA ARG A 96 15.29 12.78 17.69
C ARG A 96 15.63 12.19 19.05
N GLU A 97 14.85 11.22 19.54
CA GLU A 97 15.12 10.54 20.81
C GLU A 97 16.39 9.70 20.74
N SER A 98 16.59 8.92 19.67
CA SER A 98 17.82 8.15 19.49
C SER A 98 19.07 9.04 19.40
N MET A 99 18.97 10.21 18.76
CA MET A 99 20.06 11.19 18.76
C MET A 99 20.35 11.79 20.13
N LYS A 100 19.33 12.02 20.97
CA LYS A 100 19.52 12.48 22.36
C LYS A 100 20.22 11.42 23.21
N LEU A 101 19.79 10.17 23.12
CA LEU A 101 20.40 9.05 23.85
C LEU A 101 21.88 8.84 23.47
N ARG A 102 22.22 8.91 22.17
CA ARG A 102 23.61 8.84 21.69
C ARG A 102 24.46 10.01 22.19
N ARG A 103 23.90 11.22 22.26
CA ARG A 103 24.59 12.40 22.82
C ARG A 103 24.78 12.33 24.34
N GLN A 104 23.93 11.59 25.05
CA GLN A 104 24.00 11.43 26.50
C GLN A 104 24.84 10.22 26.94
N GLY A 105 25.48 9.50 26.00
CA GLY A 105 26.34 8.35 26.29
C GLY A 105 25.59 7.10 26.79
N ALA A 106 24.26 7.03 26.61
CA ALA A 106 23.41 5.97 27.14
C ALA A 106 23.22 4.77 26.19
N LEU A 107 23.82 4.80 25.00
CA LEU A 107 23.90 3.68 24.06
C LEU A 107 25.35 3.59 23.55
N PRO A 108 25.96 2.39 23.53
CA PRO A 108 27.33 2.19 23.05
C PRO A 108 27.52 2.58 21.58
#